data_AF-A0A093UW05-F1
#
_entry.id   AF-A0A093UW05-F1
#
_cell.length_a   1.000
_cell.length_b   1.000
_cell.length_c   1.000
_cell.angle_alpha   90.00
_cell.angle_beta   90.00
_cell.angle_gamma   90.00
#
_symmetry.space_group_name_H-M   'P 1'
#
loop_
_entity.id
_entity.type
_entity.pdbx_description
1 polymer ?
#
loop_
_entity_poly.entity_id
_entity_poly.type
_entity_poly.pdbx_seq_one_letter_code
_entity_poly.pdbx_strand_id
1 'polypeptide(L)'
;MGLWICLSPAGAAGEWRWSLRPLSTRPSRSQSEDSYGKTRSLADFVTSQKLTRRSYTHYYKVEDWSANEWQTTWPQLIQDTTSIIEAVPAIPLSGPAMVTFQEGRDIPNPPTVDVDEGICINGVEEDSYEDFILKESEPDGFCKTGRRAYDLVVTCVLLRAYRLAPNTFHLSSDGCWNLEEEWVPARALYHDIWPNEPDDKPPELYESRDETENE
;
A
#
# COMPACT_ATOMS: atom_id res chain seq x y z
N MET A 1 10.27 17.39 -17.44
CA MET A 1 10.66 18.00 -16.16
C MET A 1 9.97 17.19 -15.07
N GLY A 2 10.70 16.46 -14.25
CA GLY A 2 10.08 15.63 -13.20
C GLY A 2 9.78 16.46 -11.95
N LEU A 3 8.59 16.26 -11.40
CA LEU A 3 8.19 16.75 -10.09
C LEU A 3 8.32 15.60 -9.10
N TRP A 4 8.57 15.92 -7.84
CA TRP A 4 8.48 14.96 -6.74
C TRP A 4 7.59 15.54 -5.65
N ILE A 5 6.90 14.65 -4.97
CA ILE A 5 5.97 14.99 -3.89
C ILE A 5 6.79 15.07 -2.61
N CYS A 6 6.74 16.23 -1.95
CA CYS A 6 7.33 16.37 -0.62
C CYS A 6 6.23 16.70 0.39
N LEU A 7 6.27 16.01 1.52
CA LEU A 7 5.50 16.37 2.71
C LEU A 7 6.28 17.44 3.46
N SER A 8 5.63 18.52 3.86
CA SER A 8 6.27 19.56 4.68
C SER A 8 5.28 20.11 5.70
N PRO A 9 5.78 20.52 6.88
CA PRO A 9 4.93 21.13 7.90
C PRO A 9 4.39 22.48 7.41
N ALA A 10 3.08 22.62 7.41
CA ALA A 10 2.36 23.86 7.15
C ALA A 10 2.10 24.57 8.47
N GLY A 11 3.11 25.32 8.93
CA GLY A 11 2.99 26.17 10.11
C GLY A 11 3.14 25.44 11.45
N ALA A 12 3.00 26.20 12.54
CA ALA A 12 3.33 25.77 13.89
C ALA A 12 2.30 24.82 14.53
N ALA A 13 1.20 24.50 13.82
CA ALA A 13 0.09 23.70 14.34
C ALA A 13 0.15 22.21 13.96
N GLY A 14 1.22 21.74 13.30
CA GLY A 14 1.36 20.33 12.94
C GLY A 14 0.50 19.87 11.76
N GLU A 15 -0.09 20.80 11.01
CA GLU A 15 -0.75 20.51 9.75
C GLU A 15 0.31 20.14 8.69
N TRP A 16 0.11 19.04 7.97
CA TRP A 16 1.02 18.61 6.91
C TRP A 16 0.41 18.95 5.56
N ARG A 17 1.24 19.43 4.63
CA ARG A 17 0.76 19.80 3.30
C ARG A 17 1.64 19.21 2.22
N TRP A 18 0.98 18.56 1.28
CA TRP A 18 1.61 18.05 0.07
C TRP A 18 1.96 19.19 -0.87
N SER A 19 3.19 19.21 -1.36
CA SER A 19 3.62 20.18 -2.37
C SER A 19 4.43 19.50 -3.47
N LEU A 20 4.12 19.86 -4.71
CA LEU A 20 4.87 19.44 -5.89
C LEU A 20 6.10 20.34 -6.02
N ARG A 21 7.29 19.75 -5.97
CA ARG A 21 8.55 20.49 -6.14
C ARG A 21 9.34 20.00 -7.35
N PRO A 22 10.07 20.90 -8.04
CA PRO A 22 11.00 20.51 -9.09
C PRO A 22 12.12 19.62 -8.52
N LEU A 23 12.52 18.58 -9.27
CA LEU A 23 13.66 17.71 -8.93
C LEU A 23 14.96 18.46 -8.60
N SER A 24 15.15 19.68 -9.10
CA SER A 24 16.34 20.52 -8.82
C SER A 24 16.42 21.06 -7.40
N THR A 25 15.35 20.95 -6.60
CA THR A 25 15.27 21.50 -5.23
C THR A 25 15.49 20.47 -4.13
N ARG A 26 15.93 19.25 -4.48
CA ARG A 26 16.25 18.20 -3.51
C ARG A 26 17.43 18.66 -2.64
N PRO A 27 17.33 18.62 -1.30
CA PRO A 27 18.44 19.05 -0.44
C PRO A 27 19.67 18.17 -0.67
N SER A 28 20.83 18.78 -0.90
CA SER A 28 22.10 18.08 -0.99
C SER A 28 22.46 17.54 0.39
N ARG A 29 22.45 16.20 0.53
CA ARG A 29 22.73 15.50 1.78
C ARG A 29 24.17 15.77 2.20
N SER A 30 24.35 16.60 3.23
CA SER A 30 25.61 16.78 3.93
C SER A 30 26.06 15.45 4.55
N GLN A 31 27.32 15.09 4.35
CA GLN A 31 27.96 13.96 4.99
C GLN A 31 27.93 14.17 6.50
N SER A 32 27.23 13.31 7.24
CA SER A 32 27.37 13.21 8.70
C SER A 32 28.44 12.17 9.01
N GLU A 33 29.51 12.61 9.66
CA GLU A 33 30.58 11.75 10.15
C GLU A 33 30.13 11.09 11.47
N ASP A 34 30.07 9.75 11.48
CA ASP A 34 29.94 8.97 12.72
C ASP A 34 31.32 8.72 13.34
N SER A 35 31.35 8.69 14.67
CA SER A 35 32.52 8.74 15.56
C SER A 35 33.43 7.50 15.58
N TYR A 36 33.49 6.73 14.50
CA TYR A 36 34.50 5.69 14.29
C TYR A 36 35.02 5.81 12.87
N GLY A 37 36.16 6.50 12.71
CA GLY A 37 36.75 6.93 11.44
C GLY A 37 37.01 5.82 10.43
N LYS A 38 35.95 5.38 9.74
CA LYS A 38 36.03 4.48 8.59
C LYS A 38 35.10 5.02 7.51
N THR A 39 35.68 5.75 6.57
CA THR A 39 35.01 6.18 5.33
C THR A 39 34.55 4.93 4.57
N ARG A 40 33.24 4.65 4.58
CA ARG A 40 32.65 3.62 3.73
C ARG A 40 32.69 4.11 2.28
N SER A 41 33.20 3.26 1.40
CA SER A 41 33.24 3.55 -0.04
C SER A 41 31.82 3.64 -0.60
N LEU A 42 31.62 4.47 -1.62
CA LEU A 42 30.38 4.48 -2.43
C LEU A 42 30.01 3.07 -2.92
N ALA A 43 31.01 2.20 -3.16
CA ALA A 43 30.80 0.81 -3.52
C ALA A 43 30.17 -0.01 -2.37
N ASP A 44 30.47 0.27 -1.10
CA ASP A 44 29.87 -0.42 0.05
C ASP A 44 28.43 0.05 0.29
N PHE A 45 28.12 1.31 -0.01
CA PHE A 45 26.73 1.82 0.04
C PHE A 45 25.89 1.24 -1.10
N VAL A 46 26.45 1.15 -2.31
CA VAL A 46 25.80 0.53 -3.48
C VAL A 46 25.70 -0.99 -3.33
N THR A 47 26.64 -1.64 -2.62
CA THR A 47 26.58 -3.08 -2.32
C THR A 47 25.66 -3.38 -1.15
N SER A 48 25.51 -2.47 -0.19
CA SER A 48 24.46 -2.53 0.86
C SER A 48 23.06 -2.29 0.30
N GLN A 49 22.91 -1.60 -0.83
CA GLN A 49 21.65 -1.54 -1.59
C GLN A 49 21.38 -2.79 -2.45
N LYS A 50 22.33 -3.73 -2.55
CA LYS A 50 22.20 -4.98 -3.31
C LYS A 50 21.86 -6.21 -2.46
N LEU A 51 21.71 -6.09 -1.14
CA LEU A 51 21.24 -7.16 -0.27
C LEU A 51 19.95 -6.76 0.46
N THR A 52 18.85 -6.70 -0.29
CA THR A 52 17.56 -7.39 -0.04
C THR A 52 16.56 -6.88 -1.08
N ARG A 53 16.67 -7.34 -2.33
CA ARG A 53 15.53 -7.34 -3.26
C ARG A 53 14.50 -8.37 -2.76
N ARG A 54 13.92 -8.16 -1.58
CA ARG A 54 12.64 -8.80 -1.27
C ARG A 54 11.61 -8.09 -2.16
N SER A 55 10.80 -8.86 -2.88
CA SER A 55 9.68 -8.31 -3.64
C SER A 55 8.83 -7.44 -2.71
N TYR A 56 8.29 -6.32 -3.18
CA TYR A 56 7.36 -5.51 -2.39
C TYR A 56 5.96 -6.09 -2.62
N THR A 57 5.55 -6.95 -1.68
CA THR A 57 4.35 -7.78 -1.78
C THR A 57 3.48 -7.53 -0.56
N HIS A 58 2.17 -7.44 -0.78
CA HIS A 58 1.18 -7.42 0.28
C HIS A 58 0.40 -8.73 0.22
N TYR A 59 0.20 -9.35 1.38
CA TYR A 59 -0.51 -10.61 1.57
C TYR A 59 -1.74 -10.36 2.42
N TYR A 60 -2.86 -10.94 2.02
CA TYR A 60 -4.11 -10.74 2.72
C TYR A 60 -5.00 -11.97 2.62
N LYS A 61 -5.75 -12.22 3.69
CA LYS A 61 -6.65 -13.35 3.75
C LYS A 61 -7.87 -13.03 4.59
N VAL A 62 -9.04 -13.42 4.11
CA VAL A 62 -10.27 -13.50 4.92
C VAL A 62 -10.42 -14.95 5.36
N GLU A 63 -10.35 -15.23 6.67
CA GLU A 63 -10.42 -16.61 7.17
C GLU A 63 -11.78 -17.27 6.92
N ASP A 64 -12.84 -16.52 7.15
CA ASP A 64 -14.21 -16.99 6.97
C ASP A 64 -15.08 -15.86 6.43
N TRP A 65 -15.41 -15.94 5.15
CA TRP A 65 -16.31 -14.98 4.51
C TRP A 65 -17.71 -14.98 5.10
N SER A 66 -18.15 -16.09 5.70
CA SER A 66 -19.47 -16.20 6.33
C SER A 66 -19.49 -15.70 7.78
N ALA A 67 -18.34 -15.35 8.35
CA ALA A 67 -18.26 -14.81 9.69
C ALA A 67 -19.04 -13.50 9.81
N ASN A 68 -19.77 -13.34 10.91
CA ASN A 68 -20.62 -12.16 11.15
C ASN A 68 -19.81 -10.84 11.11
N GLU A 69 -18.58 -10.86 11.64
CA GLU A 69 -17.67 -9.71 11.59
C GLU A 69 -17.38 -9.30 10.14
N TRP A 70 -17.05 -10.25 9.26
CA TRP A 70 -16.77 -9.98 7.85
C TRP A 70 -18.02 -9.60 7.08
N GLN A 71 -19.15 -10.28 7.29
CA GLN A 71 -20.43 -9.96 6.65
C GLN A 71 -20.91 -8.53 6.98
N THR A 72 -20.62 -8.03 8.18
CA THR A 72 -20.89 -6.63 8.55
C THR A 72 -19.86 -5.67 7.97
N THR A 73 -18.59 -6.09 7.90
CA THR A 73 -17.47 -5.30 7.41
C THR A 73 -17.49 -5.12 5.90
N TRP A 74 -17.86 -6.14 5.14
CA TRP A 74 -17.70 -6.16 3.70
C TRP A 74 -18.45 -5.02 2.98
N PRO A 75 -19.75 -4.78 3.24
CA PRO A 75 -20.45 -3.63 2.64
C PRO A 75 -19.84 -2.27 3.04
N GLN A 76 -19.33 -2.15 4.27
CA GLN A 76 -18.67 -0.94 4.74
C GLN A 76 -17.33 -0.75 4.03
N LEU A 77 -16.53 -1.81 3.85
CA LEU A 77 -15.26 -1.76 3.16
C LEU A 77 -15.43 -1.35 1.68
N ILE A 78 -16.50 -1.79 1.02
CA ILE A 78 -16.84 -1.34 -0.35
C ILE A 78 -17.04 0.18 -0.38
N GLN A 79 -17.85 0.74 0.53
CA GLN A 79 -18.09 2.19 0.62
C GLN A 79 -16.82 2.96 0.97
N ASP A 80 -16.03 2.42 1.90
CA ASP A 80 -14.77 3.02 2.33
C ASP A 80 -13.74 2.99 1.21
N THR A 81 -13.72 1.94 0.38
CA THR A 81 -12.85 1.85 -0.80
C THR A 81 -13.20 2.93 -1.82
N THR A 82 -14.49 3.19 -2.07
CA THR A 82 -14.90 4.34 -2.90
C THR A 82 -14.40 5.65 -2.32
N SER A 83 -14.54 5.85 -1.00
CA SER A 83 -14.07 7.06 -0.31
C SER A 83 -12.55 7.25 -0.40
N ILE A 84 -11.78 6.16 -0.29
CA ILE A 84 -10.31 6.16 -0.46
C ILE A 84 -9.94 6.61 -1.87
N ILE A 85 -10.60 6.06 -2.90
CA ILE A 85 -10.35 6.42 -4.30
C ILE A 85 -10.67 7.89 -4.56
N GLU A 86 -11.80 8.38 -4.06
CA GLU A 86 -12.22 9.78 -4.20
C GLU A 86 -11.28 10.76 -3.49
N ALA A 87 -10.61 10.35 -2.42
CA ALA A 87 -9.63 11.17 -1.70
C ALA A 87 -8.33 11.39 -2.47
N VAL A 88 -8.02 10.57 -3.49
CA VAL A 88 -6.77 10.65 -4.28
C VAL A 88 -7.01 10.76 -5.79
N PRO A 89 -7.74 11.79 -6.27
CA PRO A 89 -8.11 11.93 -7.69
C PRO A 89 -6.92 12.10 -8.64
N ALA A 90 -5.72 12.34 -8.11
CA ALA A 90 -4.48 12.46 -8.89
C ALA A 90 -3.85 11.10 -9.25
N ILE A 91 -4.33 9.99 -8.68
CA ILE A 91 -3.82 8.64 -8.93
C ILE A 91 -4.79 7.95 -9.89
N PRO A 92 -4.43 7.77 -11.17
CA PRO A 92 -5.28 7.06 -12.11
C PRO A 92 -5.29 5.57 -11.79
N LEU A 93 -6.48 5.00 -11.69
CA LEU A 93 -6.70 3.58 -11.39
C LEU A 93 -7.33 2.88 -12.59
N SER A 94 -6.99 1.61 -12.73
CA SER A 94 -7.66 0.65 -13.61
C SER A 94 -8.23 -0.50 -12.79
N GLY A 95 -9.05 -1.33 -13.43
CA GLY A 95 -9.55 -2.59 -12.89
C GLY A 95 -8.92 -3.79 -13.59
N PRO A 96 -9.60 -4.94 -13.62
CA PRO A 96 -9.05 -6.20 -14.10
C PRO A 96 -8.36 -6.03 -15.45
N ALA A 97 -7.15 -6.59 -15.59
CA ALA A 97 -6.25 -6.41 -16.74
C ALA A 97 -6.80 -6.86 -18.11
N MET A 98 -8.05 -7.33 -18.19
CA MET A 98 -8.74 -7.60 -19.45
C MET A 98 -9.06 -6.30 -20.19
N VAL A 99 -8.11 -5.76 -20.93
CA VAL A 99 -8.31 -4.58 -21.80
C VAL A 99 -9.64 -4.66 -22.57
N THR A 100 -10.47 -3.64 -22.44
CA THR A 100 -11.62 -3.49 -23.32
C THR A 100 -11.08 -2.92 -24.63
N PHE A 101 -11.17 -3.71 -25.71
CA PHE A 101 -10.83 -3.23 -27.05
C PHE A 101 -11.95 -2.33 -27.56
N GLN A 102 -11.73 -1.02 -27.56
CA GLN A 102 -12.67 -0.05 -28.11
C GLN A 102 -11.98 0.78 -29.20
N GLU A 103 -12.57 0.80 -30.40
CA GLU A 103 -12.06 1.54 -31.56
C GLU A 103 -10.58 1.29 -31.90
N GLY A 104 -10.10 0.06 -31.67
CA GLY A 104 -8.72 -0.32 -31.97
C GLY A 104 -7.67 0.23 -30.97
N ARG A 105 -8.12 0.67 -29.79
CA ARG A 105 -7.25 1.06 -28.67
C ARG A 105 -7.54 0.18 -27.46
N ASP A 106 -6.48 -0.08 -26.69
CA ASP A 106 -6.59 -0.67 -25.37
C ASP A 106 -7.08 0.41 -24.41
N ILE A 107 -8.31 0.27 -23.92
CA ILE A 107 -8.85 1.12 -22.86
C ILE A 107 -8.74 0.33 -21.56
N PRO A 108 -7.99 0.84 -20.55
CA PRO A 108 -7.98 0.24 -19.22
C PRO A 108 -9.41 0.20 -18.68
N ASN A 109 -9.82 -0.95 -18.16
CA ASN A 109 -11.10 -1.03 -17.45
C ASN A 109 -11.08 -0.12 -16.23
N PRO A 110 -12.22 0.46 -15.83
CA PRO A 110 -12.30 1.15 -14.54
C PRO A 110 -12.05 0.17 -13.39
N PRO A 111 -11.59 0.64 -12.22
CA PRO A 111 -11.47 -0.21 -11.03
C PRO A 111 -12.84 -0.81 -10.67
N THR A 112 -12.85 -2.06 -10.23
CA THR A 112 -14.06 -2.74 -9.72
C THR A 112 -14.13 -2.50 -8.22
N VAL A 113 -15.25 -1.95 -7.74
CA VAL A 113 -15.56 -1.77 -6.32
C VAL A 113 -17.04 -2.04 -6.16
N ASP A 114 -17.39 -3.30 -5.95
CA ASP A 114 -18.77 -3.76 -5.92
C ASP A 114 -18.96 -4.87 -4.88
N VAL A 115 -20.16 -4.94 -4.29
CA VAL A 115 -20.47 -5.89 -3.22
C VAL A 115 -20.49 -7.34 -3.70
N ASP A 116 -20.89 -7.57 -4.96
CA ASP A 116 -21.02 -8.89 -5.56
C ASP A 116 -19.75 -9.26 -6.35
N GLU A 117 -19.14 -8.31 -7.07
CA GLU A 117 -17.96 -8.57 -7.89
C GLU A 117 -16.63 -8.52 -7.11
N GLY A 118 -16.59 -7.80 -5.98
CA GLY A 118 -15.37 -7.60 -5.21
C GLY A 118 -14.70 -6.26 -5.43
N ILE A 119 -13.45 -6.19 -4.97
CA ILE A 119 -12.55 -5.07 -5.24
C ILE A 119 -11.46 -5.57 -6.20
N CYS A 120 -11.28 -4.87 -7.32
CA CYS A 120 -10.18 -5.09 -8.24
C CYS A 120 -9.57 -3.75 -8.67
N ILE A 121 -8.29 -3.54 -8.32
CA ILE A 121 -7.58 -2.26 -8.54
C ILE A 121 -6.18 -2.53 -9.10
N ASN A 122 -5.79 -1.79 -10.13
CA ASN A 122 -4.44 -1.73 -10.66
C ASN A 122 -4.10 -0.28 -11.07
N GLY A 123 -2.85 0.00 -11.43
CA GLY A 123 -2.44 1.25 -12.04
C GLY A 123 -2.74 1.30 -13.54
N VAL A 124 -2.62 2.48 -14.13
CA VAL A 124 -2.80 2.72 -15.57
C VAL A 124 -1.42 2.80 -16.25
N GLU A 125 -1.30 2.21 -17.44
CA GLU A 125 -0.10 2.29 -18.29
C GLU A 125 1.21 1.95 -17.54
N GLU A 126 2.15 2.90 -17.41
CA GLU A 126 3.46 2.70 -16.77
C GLU A 126 3.37 2.45 -15.25
N ASP A 127 2.24 2.87 -14.65
CA ASP A 127 1.92 2.61 -13.24
C ASP A 127 1.21 1.27 -13.00
N SER A 128 0.85 0.52 -14.06
CA SER A 128 0.32 -0.83 -13.93
C SER A 128 1.39 -1.83 -13.47
N TYR A 129 1.00 -2.82 -12.66
CA TYR A 129 1.90 -3.91 -12.24
C TYR A 129 1.20 -5.27 -12.07
N GLU A 130 0.49 -5.48 -10.95
CA GLU A 130 -0.35 -6.66 -10.70
C GLU A 130 -1.71 -6.19 -10.15
N ASP A 131 -2.78 -6.90 -10.50
CA ASP A 131 -4.13 -6.60 -9.99
C ASP A 131 -4.18 -6.92 -8.47
N PHE A 132 -4.60 -5.94 -7.67
CA PHE A 132 -5.10 -6.21 -6.33
C PHE A 132 -6.53 -6.74 -6.45
N ILE A 133 -6.81 -7.92 -5.90
CA ILE A 133 -8.13 -8.58 -5.99
C ILE A 133 -8.57 -9.03 -4.59
N LEU A 134 -9.72 -8.55 -4.12
CA LEU A 134 -10.36 -9.01 -2.89
C LEU A 134 -11.82 -9.35 -3.16
N LYS A 135 -12.17 -10.65 -3.13
CA LYS A 135 -13.52 -11.17 -3.41
C LYS A 135 -13.72 -12.55 -2.79
N GLU A 136 -14.97 -12.96 -2.60
CA GLU A 136 -15.33 -14.21 -1.91
C GLU A 136 -14.73 -15.46 -2.58
N SER A 137 -14.69 -15.49 -3.91
CA SER A 137 -14.14 -16.62 -4.67
C SER A 137 -12.62 -16.76 -4.56
N GLU A 138 -11.91 -15.72 -4.10
CA GLU A 138 -10.46 -15.67 -3.94
C GLU A 138 -10.13 -15.07 -2.55
N PRO A 139 -10.39 -15.82 -1.47
CA PRO A 139 -10.36 -15.31 -0.09
C PRO A 139 -8.93 -15.09 0.44
N ASP A 140 -7.94 -15.71 -0.18
CA ASP A 140 -6.51 -15.56 0.09
C ASP A 140 -5.86 -14.99 -1.16
N GLY A 141 -5.07 -13.93 -1.00
CA GLY A 141 -4.49 -13.19 -2.09
C GLY A 141 -3.17 -12.55 -1.72
N PHE A 142 -2.39 -12.28 -2.76
CA PHE A 142 -1.25 -11.40 -2.65
C PHE A 142 -1.16 -10.57 -3.91
N CYS A 143 -0.61 -9.37 -3.79
CA CYS A 143 -0.30 -8.55 -4.95
C CYS A 143 1.04 -7.84 -4.73
N LYS A 144 1.79 -7.71 -5.81
CA LYS A 144 2.94 -6.82 -5.85
C LYS A 144 2.50 -5.55 -6.54
N THR A 145 2.70 -4.41 -5.89
CA THR A 145 2.37 -3.12 -6.53
C THR A 145 3.60 -2.50 -7.17
N GLY A 146 4.79 -3.07 -6.97
CA GLY A 146 6.04 -2.51 -7.47
C GLY A 146 6.34 -1.10 -6.94
N ARG A 147 5.71 -0.70 -5.83
CA ARG A 147 5.72 0.69 -5.30
C ARG A 147 5.23 1.72 -6.34
N ARG A 148 4.30 1.32 -7.21
CA ARG A 148 3.62 2.22 -8.16
C ARG A 148 2.61 3.11 -7.45
N ALA A 149 2.16 4.17 -8.13
CA ALA A 149 1.30 5.18 -7.50
C ALA A 149 0.01 4.59 -6.87
N TYR A 150 -0.61 3.60 -7.53
CA TYR A 150 -1.82 2.93 -7.04
C TYR A 150 -1.62 2.13 -5.74
N ASP A 151 -0.37 1.86 -5.34
CA ASP A 151 -0.05 1.21 -4.06
C ASP A 151 -0.64 1.96 -2.87
N LEU A 152 -0.71 3.30 -2.94
CA LEU A 152 -1.32 4.11 -1.89
C LEU A 152 -2.79 3.71 -1.63
N VAL A 153 -3.54 3.45 -2.70
CA VAL A 153 -4.94 3.03 -2.60
C VAL A 153 -5.02 1.61 -2.06
N VAL A 154 -4.22 0.68 -2.61
CA VAL A 154 -4.21 -0.74 -2.17
C VAL A 154 -3.87 -0.86 -0.70
N THR A 155 -2.79 -0.22 -0.25
CA THR A 155 -2.34 -0.28 1.15
C THR A 155 -3.34 0.37 2.12
N CYS A 156 -4.00 1.47 1.71
CA CYS A 156 -5.05 2.09 2.52
C CYS A 156 -6.30 1.20 2.61
N VAL A 157 -6.71 0.53 1.52
CA VAL A 157 -7.82 -0.44 1.53
C VAL A 157 -7.50 -1.62 2.43
N LEU A 158 -6.29 -2.17 2.35
CA LEU A 158 -5.83 -3.27 3.20
C LEU A 158 -5.80 -2.88 4.69
N LEU A 159 -5.28 -1.70 5.01
CA LEU A 159 -5.33 -1.16 6.37
C LEU A 159 -6.77 -1.05 6.85
N ARG A 160 -7.67 -0.49 6.03
CA ARG A 160 -9.07 -0.33 6.39
C ARG A 160 -9.78 -1.66 6.63
N ALA A 161 -9.53 -2.66 5.78
CA ALA A 161 -10.07 -4.00 5.94
C ALA A 161 -9.66 -4.63 7.29
N TYR A 162 -8.37 -4.53 7.63
CA TYR A 162 -7.85 -4.99 8.91
C TYR A 162 -8.47 -4.24 10.11
N ARG A 163 -8.65 -2.92 9.99
CA ARG A 163 -9.23 -2.10 11.06
C ARG A 163 -10.71 -2.40 11.32
N LEU A 164 -11.46 -2.78 10.29
CA LEU A 164 -12.87 -3.14 10.40
C LEU A 164 -13.08 -4.57 10.93
N ALA A 165 -12.25 -5.53 10.51
CA ALA A 165 -12.38 -6.94 10.88
C ALA A 165 -11.05 -7.57 11.35
N PRO A 166 -10.44 -7.11 12.46
CA PRO A 166 -9.12 -7.57 12.87
C PRO A 166 -9.06 -9.05 13.29
N ASN A 167 -10.21 -9.69 13.54
CA ASN A 167 -10.27 -11.11 13.91
C ASN A 167 -10.47 -12.03 12.69
N THR A 168 -10.99 -11.51 11.58
CA THR A 168 -11.32 -12.29 10.38
C THR A 168 -10.44 -11.94 9.17
N PHE A 169 -9.90 -10.72 9.10
CA PHE A 169 -9.01 -10.25 8.04
C PHE A 169 -7.56 -10.25 8.51
N HIS A 170 -6.71 -10.95 7.77
CA HIS A 170 -5.27 -10.99 7.97
C HIS A 170 -4.56 -10.15 6.94
N LEU A 171 -3.56 -9.41 7.40
CA LEU A 171 -2.73 -8.52 6.60
C LEU A 171 -1.26 -8.72 6.96
N SER A 172 -0.43 -8.94 5.95
CA SER A 172 1.02 -8.96 6.05
C SER A 172 1.65 -8.28 4.83
N SER A 173 2.87 -7.77 4.98
CA SER A 173 3.57 -7.04 3.92
C SER A 173 5.07 -7.17 4.05
N ASP A 174 5.76 -7.25 2.91
CA ASP A 174 7.22 -7.11 2.82
C ASP A 174 7.68 -5.64 3.08
N GLY A 175 6.74 -4.70 3.13
CA GLY A 175 6.97 -3.28 3.40
C GLY A 175 7.21 -2.95 4.87
N CYS A 176 8.01 -1.92 5.11
CA CYS A 176 8.34 -1.34 6.40
C CYS A 176 7.25 -0.36 6.86
N TRP A 177 6.63 -0.65 8.00
CA TRP A 177 5.52 0.14 8.57
C TRP A 177 5.81 1.62 8.79
N ASN A 178 7.07 1.94 9.12
CA ASN A 178 7.51 3.29 9.52
C ASN A 178 8.41 3.96 8.47
N LEU A 179 8.48 3.42 7.26
CA LEU A 179 9.27 4.02 6.18
C LEU A 179 8.42 5.00 5.37
N GLU A 180 8.94 6.21 5.15
CA GLU A 180 8.25 7.32 4.45
C GLU A 180 7.79 6.98 3.03
N GLU A 181 8.42 5.99 2.39
CA GLU A 181 8.16 5.60 1.00
C GLU A 181 7.24 4.36 0.90
N GLU A 182 6.76 3.80 2.01
CA GLU A 182 5.96 2.56 2.03
C GLU A 182 4.63 2.74 2.77
N TRP A 183 4.53 2.39 4.05
CA TRP A 183 3.25 2.42 4.77
C TRP A 183 2.87 3.81 5.32
N VAL A 184 3.82 4.73 5.49
CA VAL A 184 3.54 6.07 6.03
C VAL A 184 2.56 6.87 5.17
N PRO A 185 2.67 6.92 3.82
CA PRO A 185 1.68 7.59 2.98
C PRO A 185 0.26 7.04 3.13
N ALA A 186 0.11 5.71 3.18
CA ALA A 186 -1.19 5.05 3.34
C ALA A 186 -1.85 5.38 4.68
N ARG A 187 -1.05 5.41 5.75
CA ARG A 187 -1.49 5.80 7.10
C ARG A 187 -1.88 7.28 7.15
N ALA A 188 -1.13 8.15 6.47
CA ALA A 188 -1.51 9.56 6.36
C ALA A 188 -2.87 9.72 5.67
N LEU A 189 -3.08 9.06 4.54
CA LEU A 189 -4.38 9.04 3.85
C LEU A 189 -5.49 8.46 4.75
N TYR A 190 -5.19 7.38 5.48
CA TYR A 190 -6.12 6.77 6.43
C TYR A 190 -6.59 7.78 7.48
N HIS A 191 -5.69 8.55 8.08
CA HIS A 191 -6.03 9.58 9.06
C HIS A 191 -6.73 10.81 8.45
N ASP A 192 -6.49 11.11 7.17
CA ASP A 192 -7.23 12.17 6.48
C ASP A 192 -8.73 11.81 6.36
N ILE A 193 -9.05 10.51 6.21
CA ILE A 193 -10.43 10.02 6.08
C ILE A 193 -11.04 9.66 7.45
N TRP A 194 -10.26 9.03 8.34
CA TRP A 194 -10.68 8.56 9.67
C TRP A 194 -9.75 9.07 10.79
N PRO A 195 -9.80 10.37 11.15
CA PRO A 195 -8.80 11.03 11.99
C PRO A 195 -8.72 10.56 13.45
N ASN A 196 -9.70 9.79 13.92
CA ASN A 196 -9.78 9.33 15.31
C ASN A 196 -9.51 7.83 15.45
N GLU A 197 -9.20 7.14 14.36
CA GLU A 197 -8.98 5.70 14.38
C GLU A 197 -7.48 5.38 14.45
N PRO A 198 -7.08 4.32 15.18
CA PRO A 198 -5.68 3.94 15.26
C PRO A 198 -5.19 3.26 13.98
N ASP A 199 -3.88 3.37 13.74
CA ASP A 199 -3.16 2.82 12.59
C ASP A 199 -1.96 1.97 13.03
N ASP A 200 -2.13 1.22 14.12
CA ASP A 200 -1.09 0.31 14.61
C ASP A 200 -0.80 -0.80 13.60
N LYS A 201 0.47 -1.23 13.52
CA LYS A 201 0.90 -2.34 12.66
C LYS A 201 0.13 -3.61 13.04
N PRO A 202 -0.44 -4.37 12.07
CA PRO A 202 -0.98 -5.70 12.34
C PRO A 202 0.07 -6.60 13.00
N PRO A 203 -0.35 -7.52 13.90
CA PRO A 203 0.56 -8.48 14.51
C PRO A 203 1.18 -9.36 13.41
N GLU A 204 2.48 -9.64 13.52
CA GLU A 204 3.11 -10.60 12.63
C GLU A 204 2.53 -11.99 12.91
N LEU A 205 1.97 -12.62 11.88
CA LEU A 205 1.59 -14.02 11.93
C LEU A 205 2.88 -14.82 12.00
N TYR A 206 3.33 -15.13 13.22
CA TYR A 206 4.34 -16.18 13.38
C TYR A 206 3.66 -17.47 12.93
N GLU A 207 4.16 -18.10 11.87
CA GLU A 207 3.91 -19.51 11.67
C GLU A 207 4.41 -20.19 12.95
N SER A 208 3.49 -20.72 13.76
CA SER A 208 3.86 -21.69 14.77
C SER A 208 4.49 -22.85 14.00
N ARG A 209 5.82 -22.82 13.88
CA ARG A 209 6.58 -23.96 13.45
C ARG A 209 6.26 -25.02 14.49
N ASP A 210 5.40 -25.96 14.13
CA ASP A 210 5.22 -27.20 14.87
C ASP A 210 6.59 -27.87 14.89
N GLU A 211 7.38 -27.54 15.92
CA GLU A 211 8.43 -28.40 16.41
C GLU A 211 7.71 -29.60 17.00
N THR A 212 7.25 -30.52 16.14
CA THR A 212 6.99 -31.88 16.57
C THR A 212 8.31 -32.41 17.10
N GLU A 213 8.45 -32.35 18.42
CA GLU A 213 9.35 -33.17 19.21
C GLU A 213 9.22 -34.61 18.71
N ASN A 214 10.19 -35.05 17.92
CA ASN A 214 10.43 -36.48 17.77
C ASN A 214 11.29 -36.89 18.98
N GLU A 215 10.61 -37.35 20.03
CA GLU A 215 11.18 -38.25 21.05
C GLU A 215 11.72 -39.54 20.40
#